data_AF-A0A263CXG3-F1
#
_entry.id   AF-A0A263CXG3-F1
#
_cell.length_a   1.000
_cell.length_b   1.000
_cell.length_c   1.000
_cell.angle_alpha   90.00
_cell.angle_beta   90.00
_cell.angle_gamma   90.00
#
_symmetry.space_group_name_H-M   'P 1'
#
loop_
_entity.id
_entity.type
_entity.pdbx_description
1 polymer ?
#
loop_
_entity_poly.entity_id
_entity_poly.type
_entity_poly.pdbx_seq_one_letter_code
_entity_poly.pdbx_strand_id
1 'polypeptide(L)' 'MKKLVVGAVLGFGTLLATATPASAVDWYYTGYWYPSAAACERGYQDIVDNPGGADLPHECRRNGVGVYELWRVG' A
#
# COMPACT_ATOMS: atom_id res chain seq x y z
N MET A 1 5.82 10.53 -59.74
CA MET A 1 4.81 11.50 -59.26
C MET A 1 4.46 11.12 -57.82
N LYS A 2 4.66 12.03 -56.86
CA LYS A 2 4.38 11.88 -55.42
C LYS A 2 2.92 12.24 -55.13
N LYS A 3 2.18 11.45 -54.34
CA LYS A 3 1.02 11.88 -53.49
C LYS A 3 0.86 10.85 -52.33
N LEU A 4 1.38 11.12 -51.12
CA LEU A 4 0.74 11.77 -49.94
C LEU A 4 -0.42 10.93 -49.36
N VAL A 5 -0.19 10.05 -48.37
CA VAL A 5 -0.09 10.22 -46.89
C VAL A 5 -1.42 10.57 -46.18
N VAL A 6 -2.01 9.53 -45.60
CA VAL A 6 -2.56 9.34 -44.21
C VAL A 6 -3.10 10.55 -43.44
N GLY A 7 -4.30 10.39 -42.88
CA GLY A 7 -4.74 11.16 -41.71
C GLY A 7 -6.16 10.84 -41.27
N ALA A 8 -6.40 9.65 -40.70
CA ALA A 8 -7.67 9.33 -40.03
C ALA A 8 -7.69 9.99 -38.64
N VAL A 9 -8.47 11.05 -38.49
CA VAL A 9 -8.82 11.66 -37.21
C VAL A 9 -10.09 10.98 -36.71
N LEU A 10 -10.00 10.16 -35.66
CA LEU A 10 -11.17 9.75 -34.90
C LEU A 10 -10.86 9.87 -33.41
N GLY A 11 -11.77 10.57 -32.73
CA GLY A 11 -11.59 11.19 -31.43
C GLY A 11 -11.32 10.22 -30.30
N PHE A 12 -10.32 10.56 -29.50
CA PHE A 12 -10.13 10.01 -28.18
C PHE A 12 -11.21 10.62 -27.26
N GLY A 13 -12.27 9.84 -27.04
CA GLY A 13 -13.22 10.10 -25.96
C GLY A 13 -12.49 10.07 -24.62
N THR A 14 -12.55 11.17 -23.90
CA THR A 14 -12.04 11.34 -22.56
C THR A 14 -12.75 10.37 -21.61
N LEU A 15 -12.15 9.21 -21.37
CA LEU A 15 -12.42 8.42 -20.19
C LEU A 15 -11.86 9.20 -19.00
N LEU A 16 -12.71 10.04 -18.42
CA LEU A 16 -12.53 10.53 -17.05
C LEU A 16 -12.64 9.32 -16.14
N ALA A 17 -11.56 8.54 -16.05
CA ALA A 17 -11.37 7.65 -14.93
C ALA A 17 -11.38 8.55 -13.71
N THR A 18 -12.48 8.51 -12.95
CA THR A 18 -12.56 9.06 -11.61
C THR A 18 -11.49 8.33 -10.80
N ALA A 19 -10.27 8.86 -10.82
CA ALA A 19 -9.27 8.56 -9.84
C ALA A 19 -9.84 9.06 -8.51
N THR A 20 -10.62 8.21 -7.85
CA THR A 20 -10.85 8.36 -6.43
C THR A 20 -9.47 8.57 -5.80
N PRO A 21 -9.26 9.62 -5.00
CA PRO A 21 -8.01 9.69 -4.27
C PRO A 21 -7.95 8.42 -3.44
N ALA A 22 -7.01 7.52 -3.75
CA ALA A 22 -6.54 6.59 -2.77
C ALA A 22 -6.05 7.49 -1.65
N SER A 23 -6.87 7.64 -0.60
CA SER A 23 -6.51 8.38 0.58
C SER A 23 -5.12 7.91 0.95
N ALA A 24 -4.14 8.80 0.94
CA ALA A 24 -2.79 8.47 1.37
C ALA A 24 -2.92 8.14 2.86
N VAL A 25 -3.14 6.86 3.16
CA VAL A 25 -3.15 6.37 4.53
C VAL A 25 -1.71 6.45 4.98
N ASP A 26 -1.43 7.31 5.95
CA ASP A 26 -0.08 7.47 6.48
C ASP A 26 0.26 6.22 7.30
N TRP A 27 1.11 5.39 6.72
CA TRP A 27 1.65 4.21 7.39
C TRP A 27 2.93 4.59 8.12
N TYR A 28 3.02 4.25 9.39
CA TYR A 28 4.24 4.42 10.18
C TYR A 28 4.76 3.07 10.68
N TYR A 29 6.09 2.94 10.72
CA TYR A 29 6.75 1.78 11.31
C TYR A 29 6.65 1.85 12.82
N THR A 30 6.18 0.78 13.47
CA THR A 30 5.96 0.78 14.92
C THR A 30 7.24 0.57 15.74
N GLY A 31 8.39 0.31 15.08
CA GLY A 31 9.66 0.00 15.76
C GLY A 31 9.88 -1.49 16.06
N TYR A 32 8.90 -2.35 15.76
CA TYR A 32 8.98 -3.79 16.01
C TYR A 32 9.31 -4.58 14.75
N TRP A 33 10.29 -5.47 14.84
CA TRP A 33 10.66 -6.39 13.78
C TRP A 33 10.64 -7.83 14.28
N TYR A 34 10.36 -8.76 13.36
CA TYR A 34 10.11 -10.16 13.66
C TYR A 34 10.79 -11.06 12.63
N PRO A 35 11.17 -12.29 13.00
CA PRO A 35 11.86 -13.22 12.10
C PRO A 35 10.96 -13.81 11.00
N SER A 36 9.64 -13.72 11.14
CA SER A 36 8.65 -14.25 10.19
C SER A 36 7.38 -13.41 10.19
N ALA A 37 6.58 -13.53 9.12
CA ALA A 37 5.28 -12.89 9.03
C ALA A 37 4.35 -13.30 10.18
N ALA A 38 4.29 -14.60 10.50
CA ALA A 38 3.46 -15.11 11.59
C ALA A 38 3.86 -14.56 12.97
N ALA A 39 5.15 -14.37 13.21
CA ALA A 39 5.62 -13.74 14.45
C ALA A 39 5.25 -12.25 14.51
N CYS A 40 5.25 -11.57 13.37
CA CYS A 40 4.78 -10.19 13.27
C CYS A 40 3.28 -10.06 13.54
N GLU A 41 2.45 -10.92 12.94
CA GLU A 41 1.01 -10.97 13.21
C GLU A 41 0.73 -11.25 14.69
N ARG A 42 1.48 -12.19 15.29
CA ARG A 42 1.34 -12.48 16.71
C ARG A 42 1.72 -11.30 17.59
N GLY A 43 2.83 -10.62 17.27
CA GLY A 43 3.26 -9.43 17.98
C GLY A 43 2.25 -8.28 17.88
N TYR A 44 1.57 -8.14 16.75
CA TYR A 44 0.44 -7.23 16.62
C TYR A 44 -0.72 -7.61 17.55
N GLN A 45 -1.11 -8.89 17.56
CA GLN A 45 -2.16 -9.38 18.47
C GLN A 45 -1.82 -9.09 19.93
N ASP A 46 -0.57 -9.34 20.34
CA ASP A 46 -0.12 -9.04 21.69
C ASP A 46 -0.19 -7.52 22.00
N ILE A 47 -0.04 -6.62 21.02
CA ILE A 47 -0.20 -5.16 21.19
C ILE A 47 -1.68 -4.79 21.39
N VAL A 48 -2.59 -5.33 20.58
CA VAL A 48 -4.02 -4.98 20.64
C VAL A 48 -4.74 -5.64 21.81
N ASP A 49 -4.28 -6.82 22.24
CA ASP A 49 -4.82 -7.53 23.41
C ASP A 49 -4.45 -6.85 24.74
N ASN A 50 -3.44 -5.97 24.74
CA ASN A 50 -3.08 -5.21 25.94
C ASN A 50 -4.11 -4.10 26.23
N PRO A 51 -4.41 -3.81 27.50
CA PRO A 51 -5.32 -2.72 27.87
C PRO A 51 -4.75 -1.38 27.39
N GLY A 52 -5.44 -0.76 26.42
CA GLY A 52 -5.02 0.47 25.75
C GLY A 52 -4.48 0.27 24.32
N GLY A 53 -4.35 -0.97 23.86
CA GLY A 53 -4.07 -1.30 22.47
C GLY A 53 -5.24 -0.92 21.57
N ALA A 54 -4.97 -0.13 20.53
CA ALA A 54 -5.96 0.17 19.50
C ALA A 54 -5.86 -0.87 18.39
N ASP A 55 -6.98 -1.48 18.02
CA ASP A 55 -7.09 -2.30 16.81
C ASP A 55 -7.13 -1.38 15.58
N LEU A 56 -5.94 -0.99 15.11
CA LEU A 56 -5.76 -0.20 13.91
C LEU A 56 -5.23 -1.09 12.79
N PRO A 57 -5.61 -0.84 11.53
CA PRO A 57 -5.04 -1.53 10.39
C PRO A 57 -3.51 -1.59 10.46
N HIS A 58 -2.96 -2.79 10.27
CA HIS A 58 -1.54 -3.08 10.32
C HIS A 58 -1.08 -3.86 9.09
N GLU A 59 0.24 -3.83 8.86
CA GLU A 59 0.91 -4.61 7.82
C GLU A 59 2.24 -5.16 8.33
N CYS A 60 2.50 -6.43 8.04
CA CYS A 60 3.79 -7.06 8.26
C CYS A 60 4.64 -7.00 6.99
N ARG A 61 5.49 -5.98 6.88
CA ARG A 61 6.31 -5.71 5.68
C ARG A 61 7.68 -6.34 5.81
N ARG A 62 8.09 -7.16 4.84
CA ARG A 62 9.46 -7.69 4.82
C ARG A 62 10.43 -6.62 4.32
N ASN A 63 11.48 -6.33 5.10
CA ASN A 63 12.49 -5.34 4.73
C ASN A 63 13.69 -5.96 3.98
N GLY A 64 14.61 -5.11 3.53
CA GLY A 64 15.80 -5.52 2.77
C GLY A 64 16.80 -6.39 3.53
N VAL A 65 16.72 -6.43 4.87
CA VAL A 65 17.56 -7.28 5.73
C VAL A 65 16.90 -8.64 5.98
N GLY A 66 15.67 -8.84 5.49
CA GLY A 66 14.95 -10.10 5.54
C GLY A 66 14.11 -10.32 6.79
N VAL A 67 13.96 -9.30 7.65
CA VAL A 67 13.03 -9.31 8.80
C VAL A 67 11.67 -8.73 8.41
N TYR A 68 10.63 -9.06 9.17
CA TYR A 68 9.29 -8.51 9.02
C TYR A 68 9.07 -7.37 10.00
N GLU A 69 8.85 -6.18 9.49
CA GLU A 69 8.53 -4.97 10.24
C GLU A 69 7.02 -4.84 10.41
N LEU A 70 6.57 -4.42 11.60
CA LEU A 70 5.18 -4.09 11.86
C LEU A 70 4.93 -2.61 11.52
N TRP A 71 3.99 -2.36 10.62
CA TRP A 71 3.55 -1.03 10.20
C TRP A 71 2.09 -0.83 10.56
N ARG A 72 1.70 0.37 10.96
CA ARG A 72 0.31 0.72 11.32
C ARG A 72 -0.12 2.01 10.67
N VAL A 73 -1.42 2.18 10.52
CA VAL A 73 -2.01 3.45 10.08
C VAL A 73 -2.01 4.45 11.25
N GLY A 74 -1.58 5.69 10.95
CA GLY A 74 -1.52 6.81 11.89
C GLY A 74 -2.80 7.63 11.97
#